data_AF-A0A945SMF9-F1
#
_entry.id   AF-A0A945SMF9-F1
#
_cell.length_a   1.000
_cell.length_b   1.000
_cell.length_c   1.000
_cell.angle_alpha   90.00
_cell.angle_beta   90.00
_cell.angle_gamma   90.00
#
_symmetry.space_group_name_H-M   'P 1'
#
loop_
_entity.id
_entity.type
_entity.pdbx_description
1 polymer ?
#
loop_
_entity_poly.entity_id
_entity_poly.type
_entity_poly.pdbx_seq_one_letter_code
_entity_poly.pdbx_strand_id
1 'polypeptide(L)' 'DYNVVYAAYMPCRISMVEDMDGRFWLVTLNLDMLIENTVLPDDIYTLAIKTNSNMLTIMSSAATGEF' A
#
# COMPACT_ATOMS: atom_id res chain seq x y z
N ASP A 1 -6.70 8.46 22.65
CA ASP A 1 -6.43 9.45 21.59
C ASP A 1 -6.63 8.85 20.22
N TYR A 2 -7.33 9.55 19.34
CA TYR A 2 -7.39 9.19 17.93
C TYR A 2 -6.14 9.76 17.24
N ASN A 3 -5.15 8.91 16.95
CA ASN A 3 -3.92 9.34 16.30
C ASN A 3 -4.14 9.50 14.80
N VAL A 4 -4.30 10.73 14.32
CA VAL A 4 -4.56 11.08 12.91
C VAL A 4 -3.50 10.57 11.92
N VAL A 5 -2.33 10.12 12.40
CA VAL A 5 -1.25 9.58 11.57
C VAL A 5 -1.70 8.36 10.74
N TYR A 6 -2.70 7.59 11.19
CA TYR A 6 -3.24 6.49 10.38
C TYR A 6 -3.78 6.95 9.02
N ALA A 7 -4.21 8.21 8.90
CA ALA A 7 -4.76 8.77 7.66
C ALA A 7 -3.71 8.92 6.56
N ALA A 8 -2.41 8.91 6.90
CA ALA A 8 -1.35 8.87 5.88
C ALA A 8 -1.35 7.53 5.11
N TYR A 9 -1.87 6.47 5.72
CA TYR A 9 -1.90 5.10 5.20
C TYR A 9 -3.28 4.70 4.68
N MET A 10 -4.27 5.61 4.71
CA MET A 10 -5.65 5.37 4.29
C MET A 10 -6.25 6.55 3.50
N PRO A 11 -7.12 6.32 2.50
CA PRO A 11 -7.44 5.02 1.92
C PRO A 11 -6.26 4.46 1.12
N CYS A 12 -6.20 3.13 1.07
CA CYS A 12 -5.34 2.40 0.14
C CYS A 12 -5.68 2.79 -1.30
N ARG A 13 -4.67 3.19 -2.09
CA ARG A 13 -4.85 3.67 -3.46
C ARG A 13 -3.98 2.87 -4.42
N ILE A 14 -4.61 2.19 -5.37
CA ILE A 14 -3.96 1.51 -6.49
C ILE A 14 -4.42 2.20 -7.77
N SER A 15 -3.47 2.57 -8.62
CA SER A 15 -3.72 3.15 -9.95
C SER A 15 -3.32 2.16 -11.02
N MET A 16 -4.13 2.05 -12.07
CA MET A 16 -3.77 1.28 -13.27
C MET A 16 -3.31 2.26 -14.35
N VAL A 17 -2.11 2.02 -14.91
CA VAL A 17 -1.50 2.88 -15.93
C VAL A 17 -1.17 2.03 -17.15
N GLU A 18 -1.51 2.50 -18.33
CA GLU A 18 -1.13 1.88 -19.60
C GLU A 18 0.13 2.57 -20.15
N ASP A 19 1.14 1.79 -20.54
CA ASP A 19 2.35 2.33 -21.17
C ASP A 19 2.22 2.44 -22.71
N MET A 20 3.25 2.99 -23.35
CA MET A 20 3.26 3.18 -24.81
C MET A 20 3.24 1.87 -25.62
N ASP A 21 3.57 0.73 -25.00
CA ASP A 21 3.53 -0.58 -25.63
C ASP A 21 2.20 -1.31 -25.37
N GLY A 22 1.22 -0.65 -24.73
CA GLY A 22 -0.09 -1.21 -24.39
C GLY A 22 -0.08 -2.15 -23.19
N ARG A 23 0.98 -2.14 -22.35
CA ARG A 23 1.02 -2.94 -21.11
C ARG A 23 0.41 -2.16 -19.96
N PHE A 24 -0.36 -2.86 -19.13
CA PHE A 24 -0.95 -2.32 -17.91
C PHE A 24 -0.04 -2.53 -16.70
N TRP A 25 0.06 -1.50 -15.87
CA TRP A 25 0.85 -1.47 -14.64
C TRP A 25 -0.05 -1.13 -13.47
N LEU A 26 0.07 -1.89 -12.38
CA LEU A 26 -0.53 -1.56 -11.09
C LEU A 26 0.49 -0.79 -10.25
N VAL A 27 0.13 0.42 -9.85
CA VAL A 27 1.01 1.34 -9.12
C VAL A 27 0.35 1.74 -7.81
N THR A 28 1.12 1.70 -6.73
CA THR A 28 0.72 2.18 -5.40
C THR A 28 1.82 3.04 -4.81
N LEU A 29 1.50 3.84 -3.79
CA LEU A 29 2.51 4.46 -2.94
C LEU A 29 3.30 3.37 -2.22
N ASN A 30 4.63 3.51 -2.19
CA ASN A 30 5.48 2.63 -1.39
C ASN A 30 5.28 2.94 0.11
N LEU A 31 4.55 2.08 0.80
CA LEU A 31 4.27 2.25 2.23
C LEU A 31 5.47 1.90 3.12
N ASP A 32 6.39 1.04 2.67
CA ASP A 32 7.60 0.71 3.43
C ASP A 32 8.43 1.98 3.66
N MET A 33 8.56 2.83 2.63
CA MET A 33 9.23 4.12 2.78
C MET A 33 8.57 5.02 3.82
N LEU A 34 7.25 5.03 3.93
CA LEU A 34 6.56 5.84 4.94
C LEU A 34 6.71 5.26 6.35
N ILE A 35 6.65 3.94 6.48
CA ILE A 35 6.74 3.23 7.76
C ILE A 35 8.16 3.36 8.34
N GLU A 36 9.19 3.18 7.52
CA GLU A 36 10.59 3.24 7.95
C GLU A 36 11.04 4.65 8.35
N ASN A 37 10.41 5.69 7.80
CA ASN A 37 10.80 7.09 8.05
C ASN A 37 9.90 7.82 9.06
N THR A 38 8.96 7.12 9.70
CA THR A 38 8.02 7.72 10.67
C THR A 38 8.09 6.98 12.00
N VAL A 39 8.22 7.72 13.11
CA VAL A 39 8.10 7.11 14.45
C VAL A 39 6.62 6.83 14.72
N LEU A 40 6.26 5.55 14.67
CA LEU A 40 4.90 5.08 14.90
C LEU A 40 4.79 4.40 16.27
N PRO A 41 3.68 4.60 17.00
CA PRO A 41 3.33 3.73 18.12
C PRO A 41 3.20 2.28 17.66
N ASP A 42 3.52 1.31 18.55
CA ASP A 42 3.60 -0.12 18.21
C ASP A 42 2.33 -0.68 17.57
N ASP A 43 1.15 -0.23 18.03
CA ASP A 43 -0.15 -0.63 17.51
C ASP A 43 -0.37 -0.12 16.08
N ILE A 44 -0.02 1.13 15.82
CA ILE A 44 -0.09 1.76 14.49
C ILE A 44 0.95 1.14 13.54
N TYR A 45 2.17 0.87 14.02
CA TYR A 45 3.20 0.21 13.23
C TYR A 45 2.73 -1.17 12.75
N THR A 46 2.17 -1.98 13.66
CA THR A 46 1.63 -3.29 13.34
C THR A 46 0.51 -3.21 12.30
N LEU A 47 -0.39 -2.24 12.44
CA LEU A 47 -1.47 -2.00 11.49
C LEU A 47 -0.95 -1.55 10.11
N ALA A 48 0.08 -0.70 10.08
CA ALA A 48 0.68 -0.20 8.84
C ALA A 48 1.36 -1.34 8.06
N ILE A 49 2.15 -2.19 8.74
CA ILE A 49 2.78 -3.37 8.13
C ILE A 49 1.72 -4.32 7.57
N LYS A 50 0.68 -4.64 8.37
CA LYS A 50 -0.40 -5.53 7.92
C LYS A 50 -1.13 -4.97 6.70
N THR A 51 -1.42 -3.68 6.69
CA THR A 51 -2.06 -3.01 5.56
C THR A 51 -1.18 -3.05 4.31
N ASN A 52 0.13 -2.79 4.45
CA ASN A 52 1.07 -2.88 3.34
C ASN A 52 1.15 -4.30 2.76
N SER A 53 1.27 -5.33 3.60
CA SER A 53 1.29 -6.73 3.14
C SER A 53 0.02 -7.09 2.38
N ASN A 54 -1.16 -6.71 2.89
CA ASN A 54 -2.42 -6.96 2.21
C ASN A 54 -2.49 -6.28 0.83
N MET A 55 -1.99 -5.04 0.73
CA MET A 55 -1.93 -4.31 -0.54
C MET A 55 -1.06 -5.00 -1.57
N LEU A 56 0.14 -5.43 -1.17
CA LEU A 56 1.05 -6.15 -2.05
C LEU A 56 0.46 -7.50 -2.49
N THR A 57 -0.23 -8.22 -1.59
CA THR A 57 -0.96 -9.44 -1.96
C THR A 57 -2.02 -9.15 -3.01
N ILE A 58 -2.90 -8.17 -2.79
CA ILE A 58 -3.94 -7.79 -3.75
C ILE A 58 -3.34 -7.42 -5.11
N MET A 59 -2.27 -6.63 -5.13
CA MET A 59 -1.59 -6.23 -6.37
C MET A 59 -0.95 -7.41 -7.09
N SER A 60 -0.28 -8.30 -6.36
CA SER A 60 0.34 -9.50 -6.92
C SER A 60 -0.72 -10.43 -7.53
N SER A 61 -1.77 -10.71 -6.77
CA SER A 61 -2.93 -11.50 -7.21
C SER A 61 -3.59 -10.90 -8.46
N ALA A 62 -3.83 -9.58 -8.47
CA ALA A 62 -4.39 -8.88 -9.63
C ALA A 62 -3.46 -8.93 -10.86
N ALA A 63 -2.14 -8.87 -10.66
CA ALA A 63 -1.16 -8.96 -11.74
C ALA A 63 -0.99 -10.38 -12.30
N THR A 64 -1.16 -11.43 -11.47
CA THR A 64 -1.08 -12.84 -11.88
C THR A 64 -2.43 -13.40 -12.35
N GLY A 65 -3.53 -12.71 -12.07
CA GLY A 65 -4.89 -13.20 -12.33
C GLY A 65 -5.38 -14.23 -11.30
N GLU A 66 -4.73 -14.31 -10.14
CA GLU A 66 -5.13 -15.16 -9.01
C GLU A 66 -6.11 -14.39 -8.12
N PHE A 67 -7.13 -15.06 -7.57
CA PHE A 67 -8.19 -14.46 -6.73
C PHE A 67 -8.12 -14.92 -5.27
#